data_AF-A0A2T0UV78-F1
#
_entry.id   AF-A0A2T0UV78-F1
#
_cell.length_a   1.000
_cell.length_b   1.000
_cell.length_c   1.000
_cell.angle_alpha   90.00
_cell.angle_beta   90.00
_cell.angle_gamma   90.00
#
_symmetry.space_group_name_H-M   'P 1'
#
loop_
_entity.id
_entity.type
_entity.pdbx_description
1 polymer ?
#
loop_
_entity_poly.entity_id
_entity_poly.type
_entity_poly.pdbx_seq_one_letter_code
_entity_poly.pdbx_strand_id
1 'polypeptide(L)' 'MAMTLRLSEEDDRLLTERAEKERRSKHELVVEAVHSFLTERDRRFNQALERGMERHKELLDRLAK' A
#
# COMPACT_ATOMS: atom_id res chain seq x y z
N MET A 1 -10.45 -17.52 -4.96
CA MET A 1 -11.20 -17.00 -6.13
C MET A 1 -10.19 -16.76 -7.24
N ALA A 2 -10.43 -17.26 -8.46
CA ALA A 2 -9.51 -17.05 -9.58
C ALA A 2 -9.90 -15.77 -10.33
N MET A 3 -8.97 -14.81 -10.41
CA MET A 3 -9.11 -13.59 -11.20
C MET A 3 -8.10 -13.67 -12.35
N THR A 4 -8.57 -13.50 -13.59
CA THR A 4 -7.70 -13.51 -14.77
C THR A 4 -7.23 -12.09 -15.06
N LEU A 5 -5.96 -11.82 -14.79
CA LEU A 5 -5.32 -10.53 -15.09
C LEU A 5 -4.62 -10.63 -16.46
N ARG A 6 -4.88 -9.68 -17.36
CA ARG A 6 -4.12 -9.56 -18.61
C ARG A 6 -2.94 -8.63 -18.36
N LEU A 7 -1.73 -9.20 -18.34
CA LEU A 7 -0.47 -8.47 -18.23
C LEU A 7 0.18 -8.35 -19.61
N SER A 8 1.01 -7.33 -19.78
CA SER A 8 1.95 -7.31 -20.90
C SER A 8 3.01 -8.42 -20.72
N GLU A 9 3.67 -8.84 -21.81
CA GLU A 9 4.75 -9.84 -21.73
C GLU A 9 5.93 -9.35 -20.87
N GLU A 10 6.16 -8.03 -20.83
CA GLU A 10 7.17 -7.42 -19.99
C GLU A 10 6.81 -7.51 -18.51
N ASP A 11 5.58 -7.13 -18.15
CA ASP A 11 5.12 -7.18 -16.76
C ASP A 11 5.07 -8.61 -16.21
N ASP A 12 4.65 -9.59 -17.03
CA ASP A 12 4.63 -10.99 -16.60
C ASP A 12 6.05 -11.53 -16.34
N ARG A 13 7.03 -11.15 -17.18
CA ARG A 13 8.43 -11.52 -16.97
C ARG A 13 8.99 -10.90 -15.70
N LEU A 14 8.78 -9.60 -15.47
CA LEU A 14 9.20 -8.93 -14.23
C LEU A 14 8.56 -9.58 -12.99
N LEU A 15 7.28 -9.93 -13.08
CA LEU A 15 6.56 -10.62 -12.01
C LEU A 15 7.11 -12.03 -11.77
N THR A 16 7.50 -12.75 -12.84
CA THR A 16 8.12 -14.08 -12.76
C THR A 16 9.46 -14.01 -12.04
N GLU A 17 10.36 -13.13 -12.49
CA GLU A 17 11.68 -12.96 -11.91
C GLU A 17 11.59 -12.61 -10.42
N ARG A 18 10.64 -11.74 -10.05
CA ARG A 18 10.42 -11.37 -8.67
C ARG A 18 9.82 -12.49 -7.82
N ALA A 19 8.88 -13.26 -8.38
CA ALA A 19 8.30 -14.44 -7.73
C ALA A 19 9.38 -15.49 -7.41
N GLU A 20 10.27 -15.76 -8.36
CA GLU A 20 11.39 -16.69 -8.20
C GLU A 20 12.37 -16.21 -7.12
N LYS A 21 12.75 -14.93 -7.17
CA LYS A 21 13.67 -14.32 -6.20
C LYS A 21 13.13 -14.36 -4.77
N GLU A 22 11.84 -14.11 -4.60
CA GLU A 22 11.19 -14.08 -3.28
C GLU A 22 10.67 -15.47 -2.83
N ARG A 23 10.72 -16.48 -3.71
CA ARG A 23 10.10 -17.82 -3.50
C ARG A 23 8.62 -17.72 -3.14
N ARG A 24 7.90 -16.83 -3.82
CA ARG A 24 6.48 -16.54 -3.61
C ARG A 24 5.70 -16.76 -4.89
N SER A 25 4.39 -16.93 -4.79
CA SER A 25 3.56 -17.06 -5.99
C SER A 25 3.38 -15.70 -6.67
N LYS A 26 3.27 -15.69 -8.00
CA LYS A 26 2.92 -14.48 -8.78
C LYS A 26 1.63 -13.83 -8.26
N HIS A 27 0.64 -14.65 -7.92
CA HIS A 27 -0.64 -14.16 -7.40
C HIS A 27 -0.49 -13.42 -6.08
N GLU A 28 0.31 -13.95 -5.15
CA GLU A 28 0.56 -13.33 -3.86
C GLU A 28 1.25 -11.97 -4.01
N LEU A 29 2.24 -11.87 -4.91
CA LEU A 29 2.89 -10.59 -5.24
C LEU A 29 1.92 -9.57 -5.83
N VAL A 30 1.02 -9.99 -6.72
CA VAL A 30 0.00 -9.10 -7.31
C VAL A 30 -0.97 -8.61 -6.23
N VAL A 31 -1.44 -9.51 -5.36
CA VAL A 31 -2.35 -9.14 -4.26
C VAL A 31 -1.69 -8.14 -3.33
N GLU A 32 -0.43 -8.37 -2.95
CA GLU A 32 0.33 -7.45 -2.11
C GLU A 32 0.53 -6.10 -2.79
N ALA A 33 0.91 -6.09 -4.07
CA ALA A 33 1.13 -4.85 -4.83
C ALA A 33 -0.17 -4.04 -4.93
N VAL A 34 -1.30 -4.69 -5.22
CA VAL A 34 -2.62 -4.05 -5.27
C VAL A 34 -3.00 -3.53 -3.89
N HIS A 35 -2.84 -4.32 -2.82
CA HIS A 35 -3.15 -3.88 -1.47
C HIS A 35 -2.30 -2.67 -1.05
N SER A 36 -1.00 -2.72 -1.32
CA SER A 36 -0.07 -1.63 -1.06
C SER A 36 -0.48 -0.37 -1.83
N PHE A 37 -0.78 -0.49 -3.12
CA PHE A 37 -1.21 0.64 -3.94
C PHE A 37 -2.50 1.29 -3.43
N LEU A 38 -3.49 0.48 -3.04
CA LEU A 38 -4.77 0.98 -2.55
C LEU A 38 -4.68 1.61 -1.15
N THR A 39 -3.83 1.08 -0.28
CA THR A 39 -3.71 1.55 1.12
C THR A 39 -2.68 2.66 1.30
N GLU A 40 -1.74 2.85 0.38
CA GLU A 40 -0.64 3.81 0.54
C GLU A 40 -1.13 5.25 0.65
N ARG A 41 -2.21 5.62 -0.05
CA ARG A 41 -2.81 6.96 0.06
C ARG A 41 -3.33 7.21 1.47
N ASP A 42 -4.11 6.28 2.00
CA ASP A 42 -4.70 6.40 3.34
C ASP A 42 -3.63 6.37 4.42
N ARG A 43 -2.60 5.53 4.24
CA ARG A 43 -1.43 5.48 5.13
C ARG A 43 -0.72 6.84 5.18
N ARG A 44 -0.45 7.46 4.02
CA ARG A 44 0.19 8.80 3.95
C ARG A 44 -0.69 9.88 4.55
N PHE A 45 -1.99 9.84 4.29
CA PHE A 45 -2.95 10.78 4.84
C PHE A 45 -3.01 10.70 6.37
N ASN A 46 -3.16 9.50 6.92
CA ASN A 46 -3.18 9.26 8.36
C ASN A 46 -1.87 9.71 9.03
N GLN A 47 -0.71 9.42 8.43
CA GLN A 47 0.57 9.92 8.94
C GLN A 47 0.68 11.46 8.90
N ALA A 48 0.12 12.11 7.88
CA ALA A 48 0.09 13.57 7.82
C ALA A 48 -0.83 14.16 8.90
N LEU A 49 -1.99 13.53 9.12
CA LEU A 49 -2.94 13.88 10.18
C LEU A 49 -2.32 13.70 11.56
N GLU A 50 -1.76 12.54 11.88
CA GLU A 50 -1.11 12.25 13.16
C GLU A 50 -0.05 13.29 13.50
N ARG A 51 0.83 13.60 12.54
CA ARG A 51 1.83 14.67 12.71
C ARG A 51 1.22 16.04 12.94
N GLY A 52 0.09 16.34 12.29
CA GLY A 52 -0.65 17.59 12.50
C GLY A 52 -1.27 17.66 13.89
N MET A 53 -1.92 16.58 14.31
CA MET A 53 -2.53 16.46 15.64
C MET A 53 -1.49 16.54 16.75
N GLU A 54 -0.34 15.88 16.57
CA GLU A 54 0.75 15.90 17.55
C GLU A 54 1.35 17.31 17.69
N ARG A 55 1.64 18.00 16.56
CA ARG A 55 2.14 19.38 16.57
C ARG A 55 1.20 20.38 17.22
N HIS A 56 -0.11 20.16 17.09
CA HIS A 56 -1.13 21.09 17.56
C HIS A 56 -1.91 20.55 18.75
N LYS A 57 -1.40 19.52 19.43
CA LYS A 57 -2.10 18.81 20.50
C LYS A 57 -2.62 19.75 21.58
N GLU A 58 -1.78 20.66 22.07
CA GLU A 58 -2.17 21.63 23.11
C GLU A 58 -3.25 22.62 22.64
N LEU A 59 -3.23 23.02 21.37
CA LEU A 59 -4.26 23.91 20.80
C LEU A 59 -5.58 23.16 20.60
N LEU A 60 -5.52 21.92 20.13
CA LEU A 60 -6.68 21.05 19.93
C LEU A 60 -7.32 20.68 21.28
N ASP A 61 -6.52 20.36 22.30
CA ASP A 61 -7.00 20.07 23.67
C ASP A 61 -7.70 21.28 24.30
N ARG A 62 -7.28 22.51 23.95
CA ARG A 62 -7.94 23.75 24.40
C ARG A 62 -9.22 24.06 23.63
N LEU A 63 -9.32 23.67 22.36
CA LEU A 63 -10.50 23.85 21.51
C LEU A 63 -11.62 22.85 21.85
N ALA A 64 -11.26 21.68 22.39
CA ALA A 64 -12.20 20.63 22.78
C ALA A 64 -12.91 20.89 24.13
N LYS A 65 -12.57 22.00 24.82
CA LYS A 65 -13.26 22.50 26.01
C LYS A 65 -14.25 23.59 25.65
#